data_AF-A0A1H6S7C4-F1
#
_entry.id   AF-A0A1H6S7C4-F1
#
_cell.length_a   1.000
_cell.length_b   1.000
_cell.length_c   1.000
_cell.angle_alpha   90.00
_cell.angle_beta   90.00
_cell.angle_gamma   90.00
#
_symmetry.space_group_name_H-M   'P 1'
#
loop_
_entity.id
_entity.type
_entity.pdbx_description
1 polymer ?
#
loop_
_entity_poly.entity_id
_entity_poly.type
_entity_poly.pdbx_seq_one_letter_code
_entity_poly.pdbx_strand_id
1 'polypeptide(L)'
;MRRISIFIILILAAFVNFSCANLKSSLSKSDGADYSSRRSYASASRDSVTAVKTSNSYNTGRTDERNINSEIRNDRREIASPATDQNLSVQYAEMDKVADRIIYELEINEKQKESLLDRFKSASSGDRENINQELNRLDGNQLTLYKAYVRIYKDGKSNWPAVRKSVEDTLLNLRGIGNK
;
A
#
# COMPACT_ATOMS: atom_id res chain seq x y z
N MET A 1 -56.65 14.33 1.01
CA MET A 1 -55.20 14.59 1.12
C MET A 1 -54.35 13.34 0.82
N ARG A 2 -54.64 12.59 -0.26
CA ARG A 2 -53.83 11.40 -0.67
C ARG A 2 -53.18 11.55 -2.05
N ARG A 3 -53.60 12.53 -2.84
CA ARG A 3 -53.06 12.78 -4.18
C ARG A 3 -51.85 13.72 -4.18
N ILE A 4 -51.68 14.53 -3.15
CA ILE A 4 -50.55 15.48 -3.01
C ILE A 4 -49.26 14.73 -2.62
N SER A 5 -49.36 13.68 -1.80
CA SER A 5 -48.21 12.88 -1.37
C SER A 5 -47.54 12.09 -2.50
N ILE A 6 -48.27 11.74 -3.55
CA ILE A 6 -47.75 10.96 -4.69
C ILE A 6 -46.86 11.84 -5.57
N PHE A 7 -47.19 13.12 -5.72
CA PHE A 7 -46.37 14.06 -6.49
C PHE A 7 -45.05 14.42 -5.79
N ILE A 8 -45.01 14.42 -4.46
CA ILE A 8 -43.78 14.70 -3.70
C ILE A 8 -42.78 13.53 -3.79
N ILE A 9 -43.26 12.28 -3.80
CA ILE A 9 -42.40 11.10 -3.92
C ILE A 9 -41.77 11.01 -5.32
N LEU A 10 -42.49 11.42 -6.37
CA LEU A 10 -42.00 11.36 -7.75
C LEU A 10 -40.95 12.45 -8.05
N ILE A 11 -41.02 13.60 -7.37
CA ILE A 11 -40.01 14.67 -7.49
C ILE A 11 -38.72 14.31 -6.73
N LEU A 12 -38.81 13.58 -5.61
CA LEU A 12 -37.62 13.18 -4.84
C LEU A 12 -36.80 12.08 -5.53
N ALA A 13 -37.42 11.23 -6.34
CA ALA A 13 -36.73 10.21 -7.13
C ALA A 13 -35.92 10.78 -8.33
N ALA A 14 -36.25 11.99 -8.79
CA ALA A 14 -35.54 12.64 -9.90
C ALA A 14 -34.24 13.35 -9.46
N PHE A 15 -34.09 13.70 -8.18
CA PHE A 15 -32.90 14.41 -7.68
C PHE A 15 -31.73 13.50 -7.27
N VAL A 16 -31.92 12.18 -7.20
CA VAL A 16 -30.84 11.23 -6.85
C VAL A 16 -30.03 10.78 -8.08
N ASN A 17 -30.45 11.14 -9.29
CA ASN A 17 -29.82 10.68 -10.54
C ASN A 17 -28.88 11.70 -11.21
N PHE A 18 -28.42 12.74 -10.50
CA PHE A 18 -27.51 13.76 -11.06
C PHE A 18 -26.09 13.74 -10.46
N SER A 19 -25.54 12.56 -10.19
CA SER A 19 -24.11 12.39 -9.88
C SER A 19 -23.55 11.14 -10.56
N CYS A 20 -23.57 11.12 -11.89
CA CYS A 20 -22.79 10.20 -12.72
C CYS A 20 -22.60 10.81 -14.11
N ALA A 21 -21.65 11.74 -14.26
CA ALA A 21 -21.04 12.05 -15.55
C ALA A 21 -19.75 12.87 -15.40
N ASN A 22 -18.73 12.47 -16.18
CA ASN A 22 -17.50 13.18 -16.54
C ASN A 22 -16.25 12.99 -15.67
N LEU A 23 -15.55 11.88 -15.89
CA LEU A 23 -14.12 11.90 -16.20
C LEU A 23 -13.85 10.93 -17.36
N LYS A 24 -14.01 11.41 -18.60
CA LYS A 24 -13.49 10.74 -19.81
C LYS A 24 -12.06 11.25 -20.08
N SER A 25 -11.14 10.28 -20.14
CA SER A 25 -9.93 10.21 -20.96
C SER A 25 -9.01 11.44 -21.10
N SER A 26 -7.78 11.29 -20.59
CA SER A 26 -6.61 11.57 -21.42
C SER A 26 -5.69 10.35 -21.43
N LEU A 27 -5.88 9.55 -22.47
CA LEU A 27 -4.92 8.56 -22.94
C LEU A 27 -3.79 9.33 -23.65
N SER A 28 -2.58 9.27 -23.12
CA SER A 28 -1.33 9.46 -23.89
C SER A 28 -0.45 8.26 -23.55
N LYS A 29 -0.27 7.27 -24.44
CA LYS A 29 0.81 7.24 -25.46
C LYS A 29 2.06 7.94 -24.93
N SER A 30 3.24 7.35 -24.83
CA SER A 30 3.85 6.12 -25.31
C SER A 30 5.29 6.26 -24.82
N ASP A 31 5.93 5.19 -24.38
CA ASP A 31 7.33 4.93 -24.76
C ASP A 31 7.63 3.48 -24.43
N GLY A 32 7.79 2.72 -25.51
CA GLY A 32 8.24 1.34 -25.46
C GLY A 32 9.73 1.31 -25.17
N ALA A 33 10.12 0.40 -24.29
CA ALA A 33 11.43 -0.22 -24.35
C ALA A 33 11.21 -1.72 -24.29
N ASP A 34 11.15 -2.31 -25.49
CA ASP A 34 11.35 -3.73 -25.69
C ASP A 34 12.70 -4.13 -25.08
N TYR A 35 12.69 -4.95 -24.04
CA TYR A 35 13.84 -5.79 -23.72
C TYR A 35 13.40 -7.23 -23.56
N SER A 36 12.95 -7.80 -24.68
CA SER A 36 13.09 -9.22 -24.91
C SER A 36 14.54 -9.52 -25.32
N SER A 37 15.35 -9.99 -24.38
CA SER A 37 16.50 -10.83 -24.73
C SER A 37 16.66 -11.94 -23.71
N ARG A 38 16.06 -13.09 -24.04
CA ARG A 38 16.56 -14.39 -23.59
C ARG A 38 18.04 -14.48 -23.97
N ARG A 39 18.93 -14.73 -23.01
CA ARG A 39 20.10 -15.58 -23.24
C ARG A 39 20.62 -16.16 -21.93
N SER A 40 20.61 -17.48 -21.95
CA SER A 40 21.13 -18.43 -20.97
C SER A 40 22.66 -18.58 -21.07
N TYR A 41 23.30 -18.71 -19.92
CA TYR A 41 24.59 -19.35 -19.54
C TYR A 41 25.73 -19.45 -20.59
N ALA A 42 26.90 -18.86 -20.28
CA ALA A 42 28.22 -19.51 -20.34
C ALA A 42 29.37 -18.60 -19.84
N SER A 43 30.39 -19.26 -19.30
CA SER A 43 31.66 -18.89 -18.67
C SER A 43 32.64 -17.95 -19.41
N ALA A 44 33.40 -17.14 -18.65
CA ALA A 44 34.87 -16.95 -18.69
C ALA A 44 35.28 -15.73 -17.85
N SER A 45 35.96 -15.92 -16.71
CA SER A 45 37.42 -15.74 -16.52
C SER A 45 37.89 -14.28 -16.45
N ARG A 46 38.28 -13.79 -15.26
CA ARG A 46 39.70 -13.69 -14.84
C ARG A 46 39.87 -12.98 -13.50
N ASP A 47 40.59 -13.70 -12.66
CA ASP A 47 41.32 -13.32 -11.47
C ASP A 47 42.28 -12.14 -11.74
N SER A 48 42.31 -11.14 -10.85
CA SER A 48 43.46 -10.21 -10.78
C SER A 48 43.63 -9.64 -9.36
N VAL A 49 44.30 -10.47 -8.57
CA VAL A 49 45.31 -10.14 -7.54
C VAL A 49 45.63 -8.64 -7.37
N THR A 50 45.39 -8.17 -6.16
CA THR A 50 45.99 -6.99 -5.52
C THR A 50 47.52 -7.01 -5.64
N ALA A 51 48.09 -6.13 -6.46
CA ALA A 51 49.52 -5.85 -6.48
C ALA A 51 49.81 -4.54 -5.74
N VAL A 52 50.06 -4.65 -4.44
CA VAL A 52 50.81 -3.64 -3.68
C VAL A 52 52.26 -3.70 -4.19
N LYS A 53 52.73 -2.63 -4.84
CA LYS A 53 54.14 -2.48 -5.22
C LYS A 53 54.67 -1.15 -4.69
N THR A 54 55.21 -1.22 -3.48
CA THR A 54 56.18 -0.28 -2.92
C THR A 54 57.51 -0.46 -3.65
N SER A 55 58.12 0.60 -4.18
CA SER A 55 59.58 0.72 -4.35
C SER A 55 59.95 2.14 -4.81
N ASN A 56 60.84 2.77 -4.02
CA ASN A 56 61.45 4.07 -4.24
C ASN A 56 62.32 4.12 -5.51
N SER A 57 62.41 5.28 -6.14
CA SER A 57 63.63 5.73 -6.85
C SER A 57 63.61 7.25 -7.06
N TYR A 58 64.74 7.90 -6.78
CA TYR A 58 64.98 9.35 -6.78
C TYR A 58 65.17 9.91 -8.20
N ASN A 59 64.68 11.14 -8.47
CA ASN A 59 65.50 12.36 -8.62
C ASN A 59 64.94 13.42 -9.62
N THR A 60 65.08 14.69 -9.21
CA THR A 60 65.10 15.97 -9.97
C THR A 60 63.80 16.66 -10.39
N GLY A 61 63.58 17.90 -9.88
CA GLY A 61 62.59 18.83 -10.44
C GLY A 61 62.07 19.98 -9.56
N ARG A 62 62.95 20.77 -8.93
CA ARG A 62 62.85 22.23 -8.65
C ARG A 62 61.48 22.91 -8.30
N THR A 63 61.38 23.29 -7.02
CA THR A 63 61.10 24.63 -6.45
C THR A 63 59.73 25.36 -6.63
N ASP A 64 59.14 25.62 -5.45
CA ASP A 64 58.59 26.89 -4.94
C ASP A 64 57.09 27.26 -5.14
N GLU A 65 56.33 26.95 -4.10
CA GLU A 65 55.41 27.81 -3.32
C GLU A 65 54.77 29.05 -4.00
N ARG A 66 53.43 29.04 -4.08
CA ARG A 66 52.60 30.24 -3.86
C ARG A 66 51.15 29.88 -3.49
N ASN A 67 50.87 29.97 -2.18
CA ASN A 67 49.78 30.74 -1.58
C ASN A 67 48.44 30.79 -2.35
N ILE A 68 47.48 29.95 -1.94
CA ILE A 68 46.05 30.26 -2.07
C ILE A 68 45.40 30.01 -0.71
N ASN A 69 45.36 31.08 0.07
CA ASN A 69 44.46 31.25 1.19
C ASN A 69 43.02 31.29 0.62
N SER A 70 42.32 30.16 0.58
CA SER A 70 40.88 30.13 0.36
C SER A 70 40.20 29.72 1.64
N GLU A 71 39.62 30.72 2.31
CA GLU A 71 38.62 30.57 3.35
C GLU A 71 37.58 29.52 2.93
N ILE A 72 37.68 28.34 3.52
CA ILE A 72 36.64 27.33 3.44
C ILE A 72 35.46 27.88 4.24
N ARG A 73 34.58 28.63 3.56
CA ARG A 73 33.21 28.86 4.00
C ARG A 73 32.58 27.48 4.17
N ASN A 74 32.39 27.10 5.43
CA ASN A 74 31.53 25.98 5.83
C ASN A 74 30.08 26.31 5.46
N ASP A 75 29.75 26.26 4.17
CA ASP A 75 28.38 26.05 3.71
C ASP A 75 28.04 24.59 4.00
N ARG A 76 27.66 24.36 5.26
CA ARG A 76 27.09 23.11 5.75
C ARG A 76 25.73 22.93 5.07
N ARG A 77 25.75 22.49 3.81
CA ARG A 77 24.60 21.80 3.21
C ARG A 77 24.39 20.56 4.06
N GLU A 78 23.39 20.59 4.93
CA GLU A 78 22.85 19.40 5.56
C GLU A 78 22.48 18.42 4.45
N ILE A 79 23.35 17.44 4.25
CA ILE A 79 23.06 16.25 3.47
C ILE A 79 21.92 15.58 4.24
N ALA A 80 20.70 15.69 3.72
CA ALA A 80 19.55 14.96 4.25
C ALA A 80 19.96 13.49 4.38
N SER A 81 19.95 13.02 5.62
CA SER A 81 20.50 11.72 6.00
C SER A 81 19.69 10.59 5.35
N PRO A 82 20.32 9.58 4.72
CA PRO A 82 19.62 8.42 4.15
C PRO A 82 18.85 7.59 5.21
N ALA A 83 19.08 7.85 6.51
CA ALA A 83 18.36 7.25 7.61
C ALA A 83 16.86 7.56 7.62
N THR A 84 16.44 8.74 7.17
CA THR A 84 15.02 9.12 7.12
C THR A 84 14.26 8.33 6.06
N ASP A 85 14.87 8.13 4.88
CA ASP A 85 14.28 7.37 3.78
C ASP A 85 14.23 5.87 4.10
N GLN A 86 15.26 5.36 4.77
CA GLN A 86 15.29 3.96 5.21
C GLN A 86 14.19 3.67 6.24
N ASN A 87 13.94 4.58 7.18
CA ASN A 87 12.85 4.44 8.16
C ASN A 87 11.46 4.44 7.50
N LEU A 88 11.24 5.29 6.50
CA LEU A 88 9.99 5.32 5.74
C LEU A 88 9.78 4.03 4.95
N SER A 89 10.83 3.51 4.30
CA SER A 89 10.75 2.25 3.57
C SER A 89 10.35 1.07 4.46
N VAL A 90 10.89 1.01 5.69
CA VAL A 90 10.54 -0.01 6.68
C VAL A 90 9.09 0.15 7.14
N GLN A 91 8.64 1.38 7.38
CA GLN A 91 7.25 1.67 7.75
C GLN A 91 6.26 1.22 6.66
N TYR A 92 6.53 1.52 5.39
CA TYR A 92 5.69 1.05 4.28
C TYR A 92 5.68 -0.48 4.17
N ALA A 93 6.83 -1.14 4.36
CA ALA A 93 6.88 -2.60 4.37
C ALA A 93 6.06 -3.21 5.53
N GLU A 94 5.97 -2.54 6.69
CA GLU A 94 5.08 -2.97 7.77
C GLU A 94 3.61 -2.70 7.46
N MET A 95 3.31 -1.56 6.85
CA MET A 95 1.96 -1.21 6.40
C MET A 95 1.42 -2.25 5.41
N ASP A 96 2.23 -2.62 4.43
CA ASP A 96 1.89 -3.62 3.41
C ASP A 96 1.61 -4.98 4.07
N LYS A 97 2.46 -5.43 5.00
CA LYS A 97 2.24 -6.70 5.73
C LYS A 97 0.91 -6.75 6.49
N VAL A 98 0.50 -5.64 7.09
CA VAL A 98 -0.79 -5.58 7.80
C VAL A 98 -1.94 -5.47 6.80
N ALA A 99 -1.76 -4.73 5.71
CA ALA A 99 -2.74 -4.62 4.64
C ALA A 99 -3.02 -5.99 3.98
N ASP A 100 -1.98 -6.79 3.72
CA ASP A 100 -2.10 -8.15 3.18
C ASP A 100 -2.92 -9.05 4.10
N ARG A 101 -2.78 -8.91 5.43
CA ARG A 101 -3.61 -9.64 6.39
C ARG A 101 -5.08 -9.23 6.29
N ILE A 102 -5.38 -7.95 6.09
CA ILE A 102 -6.75 -7.49 5.88
C ILE A 102 -7.32 -8.07 4.59
N ILE A 103 -6.55 -8.05 3.50
CA ILE A 103 -6.97 -8.63 2.21
C ILE A 103 -7.29 -10.12 2.39
N TYR A 104 -6.42 -10.85 3.09
CA TYR A 104 -6.65 -12.27 3.41
C TYR A 104 -7.97 -12.49 4.17
N GLU A 105 -8.27 -11.66 5.17
CA GLU A 105 -9.56 -11.75 5.90
C GLU A 105 -10.76 -11.39 5.02
N LEU A 106 -10.62 -10.41 4.11
CA LEU A 106 -11.67 -10.08 3.15
C LEU A 106 -11.99 -11.27 2.25
N GLU A 107 -10.98 -11.98 1.77
CA GLU A 107 -11.16 -13.19 0.95
C GLU A 107 -11.87 -14.32 1.72
N ILE A 108 -11.55 -14.49 3.01
CA ILE A 108 -12.25 -15.47 3.86
C ILE A 108 -13.72 -15.09 3.99
N ASN A 109 -14.03 -13.82 4.27
CA ASN A 109 -15.42 -13.36 4.40
C ASN A 109 -16.19 -13.53 3.09
N GLU A 110 -15.57 -13.29 1.94
CA GLU A 110 -16.20 -13.49 0.63
C GLU A 110 -16.54 -14.97 0.40
N LYS A 111 -15.59 -15.88 0.66
CA LYS A 111 -15.83 -17.33 0.54
C LYS A 111 -16.95 -17.81 1.49
N GLN A 112 -16.99 -17.28 2.70
CA GLN A 112 -18.06 -17.58 3.66
C GLN A 112 -19.42 -17.07 3.16
N LYS A 113 -19.45 -15.85 2.63
CA LYS A 113 -20.65 -15.26 2.03
C LYS A 113 -21.16 -16.09 0.85
N GLU A 114 -20.29 -16.48 -0.08
CA GLU A 114 -20.65 -17.36 -1.20
C GLU A 114 -21.23 -18.68 -0.70
N SER A 115 -20.61 -19.31 0.30
CA SER A 115 -21.13 -20.56 0.89
C SER A 115 -22.50 -20.39 1.53
N LEU A 116 -22.73 -19.28 2.24
CA LEU A 116 -24.03 -18.97 2.85
C LEU A 116 -25.10 -18.69 1.80
N LEU A 117 -24.77 -17.96 0.73
CA LEU A 117 -25.68 -17.71 -0.38
C LEU A 117 -26.08 -19.01 -1.10
N ASP A 118 -25.16 -19.96 -1.22
CA ASP A 118 -25.47 -21.27 -1.79
C ASP A 118 -26.41 -22.08 -0.88
N ARG A 119 -26.11 -22.12 0.43
CA ARG A 119 -27.00 -22.74 1.43
C ARG A 119 -28.37 -22.08 1.48
N PHE A 120 -28.45 -20.78 1.30
CA PHE A 120 -29.72 -20.04 1.33
C PHE A 120 -30.71 -20.54 0.28
N LYS A 121 -30.23 -20.92 -0.91
CA LYS A 121 -31.08 -21.39 -2.02
C LYS A 121 -31.82 -22.68 -1.67
N SER A 122 -31.18 -23.58 -0.94
CA SER A 122 -31.71 -24.89 -0.54
C SER A 122 -32.27 -24.94 0.89
N ALA A 123 -32.07 -23.88 1.67
CA ALA A 123 -32.48 -23.80 3.07
C ALA A 123 -34.00 -23.69 3.28
N SER A 124 -34.46 -24.24 4.41
CA SER A 124 -35.83 -24.09 4.90
C SER A 124 -36.12 -22.65 5.35
N SER A 125 -37.39 -22.27 5.53
CA SER A 125 -37.76 -20.91 5.94
C SER A 125 -37.14 -20.48 7.28
N GLY A 126 -36.95 -21.40 8.23
CA GLY A 126 -36.30 -21.11 9.51
C GLY A 126 -34.78 -20.92 9.36
N ASP A 127 -34.14 -21.75 8.55
CA ASP A 127 -32.69 -21.66 8.31
C ASP A 127 -32.33 -20.41 7.50
N ARG A 128 -33.21 -19.95 6.61
CA ARG A 128 -33.04 -18.72 5.82
C ARG A 128 -32.90 -17.49 6.70
N GLU A 129 -33.64 -17.41 7.80
CA GLU A 129 -33.52 -16.28 8.73
C GLU A 129 -32.15 -16.26 9.40
N ASN A 130 -31.67 -17.41 9.89
CA ASN A 130 -30.34 -17.52 10.48
C ASN A 130 -29.24 -17.19 9.46
N ILE A 131 -29.38 -17.66 8.21
CA ILE A 131 -28.44 -17.37 7.12
C ILE A 131 -28.44 -15.87 6.79
N ASN A 132 -29.60 -15.21 6.77
CA ASN A 132 -29.69 -13.76 6.55
C ASN A 132 -28.98 -12.97 7.64
N GLN A 133 -29.13 -13.36 8.90
CA GLN A 133 -28.44 -12.71 10.01
C GLN A 133 -26.92 -12.84 9.87
N GLU A 134 -26.42 -14.02 9.50
CA GLU A 134 -24.99 -14.22 9.28
C GLU A 134 -24.47 -13.47 8.06
N LEU A 135 -25.24 -13.40 6.96
CA LEU A 135 -24.91 -12.58 5.79
C LEU A 135 -24.79 -11.09 6.15
N ASN A 136 -25.73 -10.55 6.93
CA ASN A 136 -25.68 -9.17 7.40
C ASN A 136 -24.45 -8.92 8.29
N ARG A 137 -24.06 -9.89 9.12
CA ARG A 137 -22.85 -9.83 9.93
C ARG A 137 -21.60 -9.79 9.05
N LEU A 138 -21.51 -10.64 8.03
CA LEU A 138 -20.40 -10.66 7.08
C LEU A 138 -20.29 -9.34 6.30
N ASP A 139 -21.41 -8.75 5.87
CA ASP A 139 -21.41 -7.45 5.20
C ASP A 139 -20.87 -6.33 6.12
N GLY A 140 -21.25 -6.35 7.40
CA GLY A 140 -20.70 -5.44 8.41
C GLY A 140 -19.19 -5.64 8.64
N ASN A 141 -18.74 -6.89 8.66
CA ASN A 141 -17.33 -7.26 8.79
C ASN A 141 -16.52 -6.79 7.58
N GLN A 142 -17.02 -7.01 6.36
CA GLN A 142 -16.38 -6.56 5.12
C GLN A 142 -16.19 -5.04 5.08
N LEU A 143 -17.23 -4.29 5.44
CA LEU A 143 -17.14 -2.83 5.51
C LEU A 143 -16.10 -2.36 6.54
N THR A 144 -16.02 -3.04 7.68
CA THR A 144 -15.06 -2.72 8.74
C THR A 144 -13.62 -3.01 8.29
N LEU A 145 -13.38 -4.15 7.65
CA LEU A 145 -12.08 -4.51 7.07
C LEU A 145 -11.67 -3.54 5.97
N TYR A 146 -12.59 -3.15 5.08
CA TYR A 146 -12.30 -2.18 4.03
C TYR A 146 -11.90 -0.81 4.60
N LYS A 147 -12.62 -0.33 5.61
CA LYS A 147 -12.27 0.92 6.32
C LYS A 147 -10.89 0.82 6.97
N ALA A 148 -10.57 -0.32 7.59
CA ALA A 148 -9.26 -0.57 8.18
C ALA A 148 -8.14 -0.54 7.12
N TYR A 149 -8.37 -1.16 5.96
CA TYR A 149 -7.43 -1.15 4.83
C TYR A 149 -7.14 0.27 4.35
N VAL A 150 -8.19 1.06 4.08
CA VAL A 150 -8.03 2.45 3.63
C VAL A 150 -7.31 3.28 4.69
N ARG A 151 -7.59 3.05 5.97
CA ARG A 151 -6.96 3.77 7.08
C ARG A 151 -5.46 3.53 7.17
N ILE A 152 -4.97 2.34 6.82
CA ILE A 152 -3.52 2.05 6.77
C ILE A 152 -2.80 3.09 5.90
N TYR A 153 -3.25 3.28 4.66
CA TYR A 153 -2.54 4.17 3.74
C TYR A 153 -2.89 5.64 3.92
N LYS A 154 -4.09 5.94 4.43
CA LYS A 154 -4.52 7.32 4.68
C LYS A 154 -3.81 7.93 5.89
N ASP A 155 -3.76 7.21 7.00
CA ASP A 155 -3.30 7.73 8.29
C ASP A 155 -1.98 7.09 8.76
N GLY A 156 -1.57 5.97 8.15
CA GLY A 156 -0.39 5.21 8.59
C GLY A 156 0.92 5.95 8.37
N LYS A 157 1.01 6.85 7.37
CA LYS A 157 2.21 7.67 7.15
C LYS A 157 2.47 8.61 8.35
N SER A 158 1.42 9.19 8.93
CA SER A 158 1.54 10.17 10.01
C SER A 158 1.56 9.54 11.40
N ASN A 159 0.84 8.42 11.61
CA ASN A 159 0.76 7.77 12.92
C ASN A 159 0.62 6.24 12.81
N TRP A 160 1.66 5.59 12.29
CA TRP A 160 1.67 4.14 12.11
C TRP A 160 1.36 3.34 13.38
N PRO A 161 1.95 3.62 14.56
CA PRO A 161 1.73 2.80 15.74
C PRO A 161 0.26 2.76 16.19
N ALA A 162 -0.44 3.90 16.14
CA ALA A 162 -1.85 3.97 16.52
C ALA A 162 -2.76 3.30 15.48
N VAL A 163 -2.47 3.50 14.19
CA VAL A 163 -3.22 2.87 13.10
C VAL A 163 -3.05 1.35 13.15
N ARG A 164 -1.80 0.87 13.27
CA ARG A 164 -1.47 -0.54 13.40
C ARG A 164 -2.23 -1.20 14.55
N LYS A 165 -2.15 -0.63 15.76
CA LYS A 165 -2.86 -1.15 16.93
C LYS A 165 -4.37 -1.23 16.68
N SER A 166 -4.97 -0.14 16.18
CA SER A 166 -6.41 -0.11 15.91
C SER A 166 -6.85 -1.12 14.85
N VAL A 167 -6.02 -1.37 13.84
CA VAL A 167 -6.26 -2.38 12.80
C VAL A 167 -6.12 -3.79 13.37
N GLU A 168 -5.07 -4.05 14.15
CA GLU A 168 -4.89 -5.33 14.83
C GLU A 168 -6.05 -5.63 15.79
N ASP A 169 -6.51 -4.65 16.58
CA ASP A 169 -7.69 -4.77 17.43
C ASP A 169 -8.94 -5.10 16.61
N THR A 170 -9.10 -4.47 15.44
CA THR A 170 -10.21 -4.77 14.51
C THR A 170 -10.15 -6.23 14.04
N LEU A 171 -8.97 -6.71 13.64
CA LEU A 171 -8.79 -8.10 13.20
C LEU A 171 -9.06 -9.10 14.33
N LEU A 172 -8.64 -8.78 15.56
CA LEU A 172 -8.90 -9.62 16.74
C LEU A 172 -10.38 -9.65 17.11
N ASN A 173 -11.07 -8.50 17.03
CA ASN A 173 -12.51 -8.41 17.29
C ASN A 173 -13.32 -9.22 16.28
N LEU A 174 -12.96 -9.15 15.00
CA LEU A 174 -13.62 -9.94 13.95
C LEU A 174 -13.47 -11.45 14.14
N ARG A 175 -12.31 -11.89 14.64
CA ARG A 175 -12.05 -13.29 14.99
C ARG A 175 -12.70 -13.73 16.32
N GLY A 176 -13.33 -12.82 17.05
CA GLY A 176 -13.91 -13.09 18.37
C GLY A 176 -12.88 -13.30 19.48
N ILE A 177 -11.64 -12.86 19.26
CA ILE A 177 -10.51 -13.03 20.20
C ILE A 177 -10.27 -11.76 21.03
N GLY A 178 -10.75 -10.60 20.57
CA GLY A 178 -10.45 -9.29 21.17
C GLY A 178 -11.13 -8.95 22.51
N ASN A 179 -11.97 -9.84 23.06
CA ASN A 179 -12.68 -9.63 24.34
C ASN A 179 -12.28 -10.66 25.41
N LYS A 180 -11.00 -10.72 25.78
CA LYS A 180 -10.52 -11.46 26.96
C LYS A 180 -9.54 -10.65 27.78
#